data_AF-A0A3B4YBH9-F1
#
_entry.id   AF-A0A3B4YBH9-F1
#
_cell.length_a   1.000
_cell.length_b   1.000
_cell.length_c   1.000
_cell.angle_alpha   90.00
_cell.angle_beta   90.00
_cell.angle_gamma   90.00
#
_symmetry.space_group_name_H-M   'P 1'
#
loop_
_entity.id
_entity.type
_entity.pdbx_description
1 polymer ?
#
loop_
_entity_poly.entity_id
_entity_poly.type
_entity_poly.pdbx_seq_one_letter_code
_entity_poly.pdbx_strand_id
1 'polypeptide(L)'
;MYEQIRPHDPFGRVMQDHFLKLNSTLHALRQYPDAAAQTHRFLDKGWEQCVCLDMNDFYLGLVPEEERSRVEVLEPFDEYEEWHQKCSHYFVLTASRGSFTSETVFPCFSSVSPVASMSPSWSPAALSVKTLPVCMEGLGMASTWLSPGQVLLTGGSSRGGRGAVTRLLLRGRGGWSSVGVEPSVDLGEDHQLCVRLYHTATSRPRGAVVVYGGRSSPLNPITSLFRVKLDPCAPPGPGDPEHRDAVRLYFLFVFGGKNESQAALGDAHFLCLDEQHWTEISVEGAAPEARHSHSACPHQGGVVAFGGLDRRGVLLGDLVVLRPTDRGFSWERIEVQPPPVPRYSHSAHVIGEKLVVVGGVWLHSDGVPGVVVIDLSTRSSVELRLDTTSVPWPLMLHSFCSDLLDRFLFVRPQKIRVQRLKVP
;
A
#
# COMPACT_ATOMS: atom_id res chain seq x y z
N MET A 1 -17.31 -18.26 20.26
CA MET A 1 -16.33 -17.41 20.97
C MET A 1 -15.81 -16.37 19.99
N TYR A 2 -15.56 -15.15 20.45
CA TYR A 2 -15.00 -14.06 19.64
C TYR A 2 -13.98 -13.30 20.47
N GLU A 3 -12.69 -13.44 20.15
CA GLU A 3 -11.57 -12.89 20.92
C GLU A 3 -10.41 -12.48 19.99
N GLN A 4 -9.32 -11.97 20.56
CA GLN A 4 -8.13 -11.54 19.85
C GLN A 4 -7.14 -12.70 19.56
N ILE A 5 -6.35 -12.55 18.50
CA ILE A 5 -5.21 -13.42 18.10
C ILE A 5 -4.07 -12.56 17.51
N ARG A 6 -2.97 -13.23 17.09
CA ARG A 6 -1.76 -12.72 16.46
C ARG A 6 -1.04 -11.62 17.26
N PRO A 7 -0.55 -11.90 18.48
CA PRO A 7 0.04 -10.89 19.35
C PRO A 7 1.39 -10.33 18.87
N HIS A 8 2.12 -11.04 18.00
CA HIS A 8 3.54 -10.79 17.80
C HIS A 8 3.87 -9.81 16.68
N ASP A 9 2.96 -9.61 15.73
CA ASP A 9 3.18 -8.67 14.64
C ASP A 9 3.05 -7.20 15.10
N PRO A 10 3.39 -6.22 14.26
CA PRO A 10 3.29 -4.81 14.62
C PRO A 10 1.89 -4.38 15.13
N PHE A 11 0.80 -4.83 14.51
CA PHE A 11 -0.55 -4.48 14.95
C PHE A 11 -0.89 -5.19 16.27
N GLY A 12 -0.56 -6.47 16.39
CA GLY A 12 -0.74 -7.26 17.62
C GLY A 12 -0.03 -6.66 18.83
N ARG A 13 1.15 -6.06 18.64
CA ARG A 13 1.86 -5.31 19.69
C ARG A 13 1.12 -4.04 20.09
N VAL A 14 0.64 -3.25 19.12
CA VAL A 14 -0.17 -2.05 19.39
C VAL A 14 -1.45 -2.40 20.13
N MET A 15 -2.13 -3.49 19.74
CA MET A 15 -3.33 -3.99 20.38
C MET A 15 -3.05 -4.37 21.84
N GLN A 16 -2.02 -5.16 22.12
CA GLN A 16 -1.66 -5.53 23.48
C GLN A 16 -1.33 -4.31 24.35
N ASP A 17 -0.55 -3.36 23.84
CA ASP A 17 -0.22 -2.11 24.53
C ASP A 17 -1.46 -1.28 24.86
N HIS A 18 -2.45 -1.26 23.96
CA HIS A 18 -3.72 -0.57 24.18
C HIS A 18 -4.48 -1.17 25.36
N PHE A 19 -4.67 -2.50 25.37
CA PHE A 19 -5.36 -3.19 26.45
C PHE A 19 -4.61 -3.13 27.78
N LEU A 20 -3.27 -3.17 27.75
CA LEU A 20 -2.45 -2.97 28.94
C LEU A 20 -2.68 -1.59 29.57
N LYS A 21 -2.74 -0.52 28.76
CA LYS A 21 -3.03 0.85 29.24
C LYS A 21 -4.41 1.00 29.86
N LEU A 22 -5.36 0.14 29.49
CA LEU A 22 -6.70 0.09 30.07
C LEU A 22 -6.79 -0.80 31.32
N ASN A 23 -5.68 -1.37 31.79
CA ASN A 23 -5.65 -2.39 32.85
C ASN A 23 -6.44 -3.67 32.51
N SER A 24 -6.52 -4.02 31.21
CA SER A 24 -7.29 -5.16 30.69
C SER A 24 -6.40 -6.10 29.88
N THR A 25 -5.30 -6.58 30.49
CA THR A 25 -4.30 -7.41 29.79
C THR A 25 -4.91 -8.65 29.13
N LEU A 26 -4.57 -8.88 27.86
CA LEU A 26 -5.04 -10.03 27.07
C LEU A 26 -4.23 -11.30 27.39
N HIS A 27 -4.59 -11.99 28.46
CA HIS A 27 -3.82 -13.15 28.95
C HIS A 27 -3.85 -14.37 28.02
N ALA A 28 -4.97 -14.60 27.32
CA ALA A 28 -5.15 -15.79 26.47
C ALA A 28 -4.13 -15.87 25.33
N LEU A 29 -3.67 -14.72 24.82
CA LEU A 29 -2.72 -14.62 23.70
C LEU A 29 -1.36 -15.28 23.99
N ARG A 30 -1.00 -15.48 25.26
CA ARG A 30 0.25 -16.18 25.62
C ARG A 30 0.19 -17.68 25.37
N GLN A 31 -0.99 -18.27 25.49
CA GLN A 31 -1.21 -19.71 25.33
C GLN A 31 -1.85 -20.04 23.98
N TYR A 32 -2.69 -19.15 23.47
CA TYR A 32 -3.48 -19.35 22.26
C TYR A 32 -3.27 -18.15 21.31
N PRO A 33 -2.08 -18.03 20.69
CA PRO A 33 -1.70 -16.86 19.92
C PRO A 33 -2.38 -16.79 18.54
N ASP A 34 -2.91 -17.89 18.01
CA ASP A 34 -3.45 -17.94 16.65
C ASP A 34 -4.68 -18.87 16.56
N ALA A 35 -5.30 -18.91 15.38
CA ALA A 35 -6.49 -19.70 15.11
C ALA A 35 -6.25 -21.21 15.35
N ALA A 36 -5.07 -21.72 14.98
CA ALA A 36 -4.73 -23.13 15.17
C ALA A 36 -4.64 -23.49 16.66
N ALA A 37 -3.97 -22.65 17.46
CA ALA A 37 -3.89 -22.83 18.90
C ALA A 37 -5.26 -22.74 19.58
N GLN A 38 -6.15 -21.85 19.12
CA GLN A 38 -7.53 -21.77 19.60
C GLN A 38 -8.36 -23.01 19.21
N THR A 39 -8.15 -23.58 18.03
CA THR A 39 -8.80 -24.84 17.63
C THR A 39 -8.34 -25.99 18.55
N HIS A 40 -7.03 -26.14 18.74
CA HIS A 40 -6.47 -27.17 19.64
C HIS A 40 -6.96 -27.02 21.09
N ARG A 41 -7.07 -25.78 21.59
CA ARG A 41 -7.62 -25.49 22.92
C ARG A 41 -8.96 -26.17 23.19
N PHE A 42 -9.85 -26.22 22.19
CA PHE A 42 -11.17 -26.84 22.34
C PHE A 42 -11.11 -28.34 22.08
N LEU A 43 -10.42 -28.78 21.02
CA LEU A 43 -10.30 -30.22 20.72
C LEU A 43 -9.67 -31.00 21.88
N ASP A 44 -8.62 -30.46 22.49
CA ASP A 44 -7.93 -31.08 23.64
C ASP A 44 -8.81 -31.15 24.90
N LYS A 45 -9.89 -30.36 24.95
CA LYS A 45 -10.90 -30.39 26.04
C LYS A 45 -12.08 -31.31 25.73
N GLY A 46 -11.99 -32.11 24.66
CA GLY A 46 -12.99 -33.12 24.29
C GLY A 46 -14.17 -32.54 23.50
N TRP A 47 -14.00 -31.39 22.86
CA TRP A 47 -14.92 -30.95 21.80
C TRP A 47 -14.63 -31.76 20.53
N GLU A 48 -15.69 -32.19 19.83
CA GLU A 48 -15.56 -33.11 18.70
C GLU A 48 -15.33 -32.36 17.39
N GLN A 49 -15.94 -31.18 17.26
CA GLN A 49 -15.82 -30.31 16.11
C GLN A 49 -15.46 -28.90 16.57
N CYS A 50 -14.51 -28.27 15.90
CA CYS A 50 -14.13 -26.89 16.17
C CYS A 50 -13.69 -26.20 14.88
N VAL A 51 -14.31 -25.05 14.60
CA VAL A 51 -13.96 -24.18 13.47
C VAL A 51 -13.61 -22.82 14.03
N CYS A 52 -12.42 -22.32 13.68
CA CYS A 52 -11.88 -21.04 14.09
C CYS A 52 -11.43 -20.29 12.84
N LEU A 53 -12.07 -19.14 12.57
CA LEU A 53 -11.79 -18.30 11.41
C LEU A 53 -11.36 -16.93 11.90
N ASP A 54 -10.33 -16.34 11.29
CA ASP A 54 -10.12 -14.91 11.47
C ASP A 54 -11.25 -14.12 10.80
N MET A 55 -11.39 -12.84 11.11
CA MET A 55 -12.52 -12.07 10.59
C MET A 55 -12.41 -11.75 9.09
N ASN A 56 -11.22 -11.89 8.47
CA ASN A 56 -11.10 -11.81 7.02
C ASN A 56 -11.64 -13.08 6.38
N ASP A 57 -11.30 -14.25 6.91
CA ASP A 57 -11.87 -15.53 6.49
C ASP A 57 -13.38 -15.56 6.62
N PHE A 58 -13.89 -15.07 7.76
CA PHE A 58 -15.33 -14.96 7.97
C PHE A 58 -15.97 -14.01 6.94
N TYR A 59 -15.44 -12.79 6.79
CA TYR A 59 -16.06 -11.80 5.93
C TYR A 59 -15.97 -12.17 4.44
N LEU A 60 -14.80 -12.56 3.95
CA LEU A 60 -14.59 -12.86 2.53
C LEU A 60 -15.08 -14.25 2.13
N GLY A 61 -15.10 -15.21 3.07
CA GLY A 61 -15.46 -16.61 2.81
C GLY A 61 -16.91 -16.97 3.14
N LEU A 62 -17.52 -16.36 4.16
CA LEU A 62 -18.87 -16.73 4.62
C LEU A 62 -19.94 -15.70 4.31
N VAL A 63 -19.60 -14.42 4.20
CA VAL A 63 -20.59 -13.37 3.91
C VAL A 63 -20.82 -13.30 2.40
N PRO A 64 -22.06 -13.51 1.91
CA PRO A 64 -22.37 -13.41 0.48
C PRO A 64 -21.97 -12.05 -0.10
N GLU A 65 -21.59 -12.03 -1.38
CA GLU A 65 -21.14 -10.80 -2.06
C GLU A 65 -22.25 -9.73 -2.08
N GLU A 66 -23.52 -10.13 -2.19
CA GLU A 66 -24.67 -9.24 -2.13
C GLU A 66 -24.77 -8.56 -0.75
N GLU A 67 -24.51 -9.31 0.31
CA GLU A 67 -24.56 -8.80 1.69
C GLU A 67 -23.36 -7.90 1.99
N ARG A 68 -22.17 -8.25 1.50
CA ARG A 68 -20.99 -7.38 1.57
C ARG A 68 -21.23 -6.07 0.85
N SER A 69 -21.72 -6.13 -0.39
CA SER A 69 -22.08 -4.95 -1.19
C SER A 69 -23.13 -4.09 -0.49
N ARG A 70 -24.14 -4.70 0.14
CA ARG A 70 -25.16 -3.98 0.92
C ARG A 70 -24.56 -3.23 2.11
N VAL A 71 -23.61 -3.83 2.82
CA VAL A 71 -22.95 -3.22 3.98
C VAL A 71 -21.96 -2.13 3.58
N GLU A 72 -21.18 -2.35 2.52
CA GLU A 72 -20.17 -1.40 2.03
C GLU A 72 -20.77 -0.08 1.52
N VAL A 73 -22.04 -0.08 1.13
CA VAL A 73 -22.76 1.14 0.67
C VAL A 73 -23.35 1.95 1.85
N LEU A 74 -23.38 1.41 3.08
CA LEU A 74 -23.99 2.10 4.23
C LEU A 74 -23.24 3.37 4.62
N GLU A 75 -21.91 3.36 4.52
CA GLU A 75 -21.07 4.51 4.81
C GLU A 75 -19.85 4.55 3.88
N PRO A 76 -19.35 5.75 3.52
CA PRO A 76 -18.14 5.86 2.73
C PRO A 76 -16.93 5.32 3.51
N PHE A 77 -16.26 4.32 2.95
CA PHE A 77 -15.17 3.61 3.62
C PHE A 77 -13.91 3.51 2.75
N ASP A 78 -12.75 3.85 3.33
CA ASP A 78 -11.45 3.71 2.67
C ASP A 78 -10.26 3.42 3.61
N GLU A 79 -10.54 2.90 4.80
CA GLU A 79 -9.55 2.44 5.80
C GLU A 79 -9.32 0.92 5.67
N TYR A 80 -9.18 0.43 4.42
CA TYR A 80 -9.11 -1.00 4.12
C TYR A 80 -7.95 -1.69 4.83
N GLU A 81 -6.79 -1.05 4.88
CA GLU A 81 -5.59 -1.54 5.54
C GLU A 81 -5.81 -1.74 7.03
N GLU A 82 -6.35 -0.74 7.72
CA GLU A 82 -6.66 -0.80 9.14
C GLU A 82 -7.72 -1.86 9.43
N TRP A 83 -8.74 -1.97 8.57
CA TRP A 83 -9.79 -2.96 8.71
C TRP A 83 -9.30 -4.39 8.49
N HIS A 84 -8.56 -4.67 7.41
CA HIS A 84 -7.96 -6.00 7.18
C HIS A 84 -6.97 -6.39 8.29
N GLN A 85 -6.20 -5.43 8.82
CA GLN A 85 -5.34 -5.66 9.97
C GLN A 85 -6.15 -5.99 11.22
N LYS A 86 -7.21 -5.22 11.52
CA LYS A 86 -8.12 -5.53 12.62
C LYS A 86 -8.75 -6.90 12.45
N CYS A 87 -9.23 -7.23 11.26
CA CYS A 87 -9.86 -8.51 10.99
C CYS A 87 -8.90 -9.70 11.11
N SER A 88 -7.62 -9.50 10.81
CA SER A 88 -6.55 -10.50 11.00
C SER A 88 -6.26 -10.82 12.47
N HIS A 89 -6.66 -9.93 13.38
CA HIS A 89 -6.32 -9.99 14.81
C HIS A 89 -7.50 -10.36 15.70
N TYR A 90 -8.65 -10.64 15.10
CA TYR A 90 -9.83 -11.12 15.78
C TYR A 90 -10.32 -12.38 15.07
N PHE A 91 -10.89 -13.29 15.83
CA PHE A 91 -11.44 -14.53 15.28
C PHE A 91 -12.83 -14.80 15.80
N VAL A 92 -13.57 -15.57 15.03
CA VAL A 92 -14.82 -16.20 15.47
C VAL A 92 -14.61 -17.71 15.50
N LEU A 93 -15.04 -18.33 16.60
CA LEU A 93 -14.89 -19.77 16.83
C LEU A 93 -16.22 -20.39 17.24
N THR A 94 -16.55 -21.51 16.61
CA THR A 94 -17.64 -22.40 17.01
C THR A 94 -17.07 -23.76 17.37
N ALA A 95 -17.50 -24.32 18.48
CA ALA A 95 -17.17 -25.69 18.88
C ALA A 95 -18.45 -26.42 19.27
N SER A 96 -18.56 -27.69 18.91
CA SER A 96 -19.72 -28.53 19.22
C SER A 96 -19.29 -29.94 19.67
N ARG A 97 -20.20 -30.60 20.38
CA ARG A 97 -20.03 -31.96 20.90
C ARG A 97 -21.40 -32.64 20.93
N GLY A 98 -21.49 -33.85 20.39
CA GLY A 98 -22.71 -34.65 20.38
C GLY A 98 -23.39 -34.75 19.01
N SER A 99 -24.29 -35.72 18.90
CA SER A 99 -24.86 -36.22 17.63
C SER A 99 -25.87 -35.30 16.94
N PHE A 100 -26.42 -34.29 17.63
CA PHE A 100 -27.34 -33.30 17.03
C PHE A 100 -26.62 -32.19 16.25
N THR A 101 -25.28 -32.16 16.31
CA THR A 101 -24.42 -31.18 15.65
C THR A 101 -23.37 -31.88 14.81
N SER A 102 -23.79 -32.87 14.00
CA SER A 102 -22.89 -33.58 13.08
C SER A 102 -22.29 -32.67 12.01
N GLU A 103 -22.93 -31.53 11.74
CA GLU A 103 -22.43 -30.48 10.86
C GLU A 103 -21.90 -29.29 11.68
N THR A 104 -20.75 -28.77 11.26
CA THR A 104 -20.16 -27.56 11.83
C THR A 104 -21.03 -26.35 11.49
N VAL A 105 -21.25 -25.45 12.47
CA VAL A 105 -22.06 -24.23 12.27
C VAL A 105 -21.49 -23.34 11.16
N PHE A 106 -20.16 -23.27 11.09
CA PHE A 106 -19.47 -22.74 9.92
C PHE A 106 -19.02 -23.90 9.04
N PRO A 107 -19.20 -23.84 7.71
CA PRO A 107 -18.66 -24.86 6.82
C PRO A 107 -17.16 -25.00 7.05
N CYS A 108 -16.68 -26.23 7.13
CA CYS A 108 -15.25 -26.51 7.17
C CYS A 108 -14.69 -26.19 5.78
N PHE A 109 -14.07 -25.03 5.62
CA PHE A 109 -13.31 -24.75 4.43
C PHE A 109 -12.03 -25.59 4.51
N SER A 110 -11.90 -26.60 3.64
CA SER A 110 -10.60 -26.85 3.03
C SER A 110 -10.14 -25.50 2.46
N SER A 111 -8.86 -25.15 2.58
CA SER A 111 -8.26 -23.81 2.39
C SER A 111 -8.41 -23.17 0.99
N VAL A 112 -9.53 -23.36 0.31
CA VAL A 112 -9.94 -22.69 -0.90
C VAL A 112 -10.57 -21.36 -0.50
N SER A 113 -9.74 -20.51 0.11
CA SER A 113 -9.94 -19.07 0.00
C SER A 113 -10.06 -18.74 -1.51
N PRO A 114 -10.85 -17.74 -1.92
CA PRO A 114 -10.87 -17.29 -3.32
C PRO A 114 -9.48 -16.85 -3.82
N VAL A 115 -8.53 -16.63 -2.90
CA VAL A 115 -7.10 -16.46 -3.15
C VAL A 115 -6.38 -17.69 -2.60
N ALA A 116 -5.66 -18.45 -3.44
CA ALA A 116 -4.87 -19.59 -2.97
C ALA A 116 -3.94 -19.16 -1.83
N SER A 117 -3.93 -19.90 -0.71
CA SER A 117 -2.96 -19.66 0.37
C SER A 117 -1.56 -19.83 -0.21
N MET A 118 -0.86 -18.70 -0.38
CA MET A 118 0.47 -18.65 -0.98
C MET A 118 1.49 -18.44 0.12
N SER A 119 2.31 -19.45 0.39
CA SER A 119 3.44 -19.30 1.29
C SER A 119 4.61 -18.63 0.55
N PRO A 120 5.13 -17.49 1.02
CA PRO A 120 6.26 -16.85 0.37
C PRO A 120 7.51 -17.75 0.39
N SER A 121 8.22 -17.79 -0.73
CA SER A 121 9.57 -18.38 -0.78
C SER A 121 10.55 -17.40 -0.15
N TRP A 122 10.88 -17.63 1.12
CA TRP A 122 11.74 -16.76 1.90
C TRP A 122 13.22 -16.95 1.56
N SER A 123 13.91 -15.84 1.34
CA SER A 123 15.36 -15.80 1.39
C SER A 123 15.88 -16.08 2.81
N PRO A 124 17.04 -16.73 2.96
CA PRO A 124 17.73 -16.79 4.24
C PRO A 124 18.26 -15.42 4.69
N ALA A 125 18.39 -14.45 3.77
CA ALA A 125 18.85 -13.10 4.09
C ALA A 125 17.69 -12.22 4.59
N ALA A 126 17.98 -11.42 5.62
CA ALA A 126 17.09 -10.37 6.11
C ALA A 126 17.68 -8.98 5.80
N LEU A 127 16.82 -8.02 5.50
CA LEU A 127 17.19 -6.62 5.32
C LEU A 127 17.13 -5.91 6.67
N SER A 128 18.26 -5.38 7.12
CA SER A 128 18.34 -4.61 8.37
C SER A 128 17.67 -3.25 8.23
N VAL A 129 16.72 -2.93 9.10
CA VAL A 129 16.04 -1.62 9.12
C VAL A 129 16.73 -0.68 10.10
N LYS A 130 17.23 0.46 9.61
CA LYS A 130 17.82 1.52 10.45
C LYS A 130 16.90 2.73 10.52
N THR A 131 16.61 3.19 11.73
CA THR A 131 15.83 4.42 11.95
C THR A 131 16.67 5.66 11.69
N LEU A 132 16.10 6.64 11.02
CA LEU A 132 16.70 7.97 10.85
C LEU A 132 15.97 8.97 11.76
N PRO A 133 16.67 9.99 12.32
CA PRO A 133 16.11 10.93 13.28
C PRO A 133 15.22 12.02 12.63
N VAL A 134 14.41 11.64 11.63
CA VAL A 134 13.47 12.55 10.96
C VAL A 134 12.07 12.22 11.44
N CYS A 135 11.53 13.02 12.36
CA CYS A 135 10.18 12.84 12.85
C CYS A 135 9.19 13.50 11.89
N MET A 136 8.40 12.69 11.17
CA MET A 136 7.30 13.18 10.35
C MET A 136 6.05 12.37 10.56
N GLU A 137 4.98 13.07 10.95
CA GLU A 137 3.65 12.50 11.08
C GLU A 137 2.82 12.86 9.85
N GLY A 138 2.06 11.90 9.35
CA GLY A 138 1.24 12.05 8.15
C GLY A 138 0.57 10.74 7.76
N LEU A 139 -0.67 10.80 7.28
CA LEU A 139 -1.41 9.72 6.61
C LEU A 139 -1.63 10.12 5.15
N GLY A 140 -1.56 9.17 4.21
CA GLY A 140 -1.92 9.42 2.81
C GLY A 140 -1.03 10.45 2.08
N MET A 141 0.23 10.58 2.49
CA MET A 141 1.21 11.43 1.81
C MET A 141 1.76 10.73 0.57
N ALA A 142 2.14 11.51 -0.44
CA ALA A 142 3.01 11.02 -1.52
C ALA A 142 4.44 11.55 -1.33
N SER A 143 5.40 10.76 -1.77
CA SER A 143 6.79 11.15 -1.85
C SER A 143 7.32 10.99 -3.26
N THR A 144 8.33 11.79 -3.61
CA THR A 144 9.06 11.60 -4.86
C THR A 144 10.50 12.08 -4.72
N TRP A 145 11.41 11.33 -5.32
CA TRP A 145 12.81 11.69 -5.44
C TRP A 145 12.98 12.88 -6.40
N LEU A 146 13.79 13.86 -6.01
CA LEU A 146 14.06 15.05 -6.84
C LEU A 146 15.48 15.04 -7.40
N SER A 147 16.45 14.86 -6.49
CA SER A 147 17.87 14.89 -6.77
C SER A 147 18.61 14.18 -5.62
N PRO A 148 19.92 13.88 -5.76
CA PRO A 148 20.67 13.22 -4.71
C PRO A 148 20.53 13.94 -3.36
N GLY A 149 20.00 13.23 -2.37
CA GLY A 149 19.77 13.78 -1.03
C GLY A 149 18.56 14.70 -0.89
N GLN A 150 17.66 14.77 -1.89
CA GLN A 150 16.44 15.58 -1.83
C GLN A 150 15.20 14.74 -2.14
N VAL A 151 14.24 14.71 -1.21
CA VAL A 151 12.95 14.03 -1.37
C VAL A 151 11.83 15.02 -1.10
N LEU A 152 10.89 15.14 -2.03
CA LEU A 152 9.68 15.95 -1.85
C LEU A 152 8.59 15.11 -1.19
N LEU A 153 7.87 15.70 -0.25
CA LEU A 153 6.66 15.14 0.36
C LEU A 153 5.51 16.11 0.18
N THR A 154 4.39 15.61 -0.34
CA THR A 154 3.21 16.43 -0.65
C THR A 154 1.95 15.84 -0.02
N GLY A 155 1.03 16.74 0.33
CA GLY A 155 -0.27 16.41 0.93
C GLY A 155 -0.17 15.61 2.22
N GLY A 156 -1.25 14.93 2.56
CA GLY A 156 -1.38 14.16 3.80
C GLY A 156 -2.19 14.84 4.90
N SER A 157 -2.58 14.04 5.88
CA SER A 157 -3.23 14.48 7.12
C SER A 157 -2.33 14.21 8.32
N SER A 158 -2.18 15.19 9.21
CA SER A 158 -1.38 15.05 10.43
C SER A 158 -2.14 15.60 11.65
N ARG A 159 -1.55 15.56 12.85
CA ARG A 159 -2.15 16.14 14.07
C ARG A 159 -2.51 17.63 13.94
N GLY A 160 -1.81 18.35 13.06
CA GLY A 160 -2.09 19.75 12.75
C GLY A 160 -3.27 19.97 11.79
N GLY A 161 -3.98 18.90 11.40
CA GLY A 161 -5.11 18.94 10.47
C GLY A 161 -4.78 18.34 9.09
N ARG A 162 -5.79 18.43 8.21
CA ARG A 162 -5.68 18.05 6.80
C ARG A 162 -5.09 19.26 6.06
N GLY A 163 -3.82 19.18 5.69
CA GLY A 163 -3.05 20.33 5.21
C GLY A 163 -1.57 20.20 5.59
N ALA A 164 -1.02 19.00 5.44
CA ALA A 164 0.41 18.82 5.67
C ALA A 164 1.19 19.67 4.66
N VAL A 165 1.82 20.73 5.17
CA VAL A 165 2.77 21.59 4.46
C VAL A 165 3.65 20.72 3.58
N THR A 166 3.80 21.08 2.30
CA THR A 166 4.76 20.42 1.40
C THR A 166 6.12 20.43 2.08
N ARG A 167 6.75 19.27 2.27
CA ARG A 167 8.04 19.18 2.95
C ARG A 167 9.12 18.74 1.97
N LEU A 168 10.27 19.37 2.09
CA LEU A 168 11.50 18.92 1.44
C LEU A 168 12.38 18.25 2.49
N LEU A 169 12.69 16.98 2.27
CA LEU A 169 13.72 16.28 3.01
C LEU A 169 15.07 16.53 2.35
N LEU A 170 16.03 16.99 3.15
CA LEU A 170 17.37 17.33 2.70
C LEU A 170 18.41 16.49 3.44
N ARG A 171 19.33 15.88 2.72
CA ARG A 171 20.47 15.16 3.26
C ARG A 171 21.67 16.10 3.33
N GLY A 172 22.02 16.55 4.52
CA GLY A 172 23.21 17.33 4.81
C GLY A 172 24.36 16.48 5.37
N ARG A 173 25.47 17.15 5.72
CA ARG A 173 26.65 16.52 6.35
C ARG A 173 26.33 15.89 7.72
N GLY A 174 25.34 16.44 8.44
CA GLY A 174 24.89 15.97 9.76
C GLY A 174 23.73 14.96 9.71
N GLY A 175 23.33 14.48 8.53
CA GLY A 175 22.18 13.59 8.35
C GLY A 175 21.00 14.26 7.66
N TRP A 176 19.81 13.72 7.85
CA TRP A 176 18.59 14.19 7.21
C TRP A 176 17.89 15.27 8.03
N SER A 177 17.42 16.31 7.37
CA SER A 177 16.56 17.35 7.91
C SER A 177 15.30 17.51 7.06
N SER A 178 14.26 18.13 7.62
CA SER A 178 13.04 18.49 6.91
C SER A 178 12.84 20.00 6.90
N VAL A 179 12.38 20.53 5.78
CA VAL A 179 12.07 21.95 5.59
C VAL A 179 10.65 22.07 5.04
N GLY A 180 9.86 22.99 5.58
CA GLY A 180 8.56 23.34 5.01
C GLY A 180 8.74 24.18 3.74
N VAL A 181 8.01 23.85 2.70
CA VAL A 181 7.98 24.58 1.43
C VAL A 181 6.66 25.32 1.35
N GLU A 182 6.74 26.64 1.33
CA GLU A 182 5.60 27.52 1.08
C GLU A 182 5.48 27.78 -0.42
N PRO A 183 4.27 27.74 -1.00
CA PRO A 183 4.07 28.08 -2.41
C PRO A 183 4.39 29.56 -2.64
N SER A 184 5.08 29.87 -3.74
CA SER A 184 5.52 31.23 -4.10
C SER A 184 4.41 32.13 -4.66
N VAL A 185 3.21 31.59 -4.87
CA VAL A 185 2.06 32.31 -5.40
C VAL A 185 0.91 32.13 -4.40
N ASP A 186 0.22 33.22 -4.07
CA ASP A 186 -1.11 33.15 -3.48
C ASP A 186 -2.01 32.41 -4.47
N LEU A 187 -2.12 31.09 -4.27
CA LEU A 187 -3.18 30.31 -4.83
C LEU A 187 -4.44 30.98 -4.30
N GLY A 188 -5.25 31.60 -5.18
CA GLY A 188 -6.42 32.40 -4.82
C GLY A 188 -7.43 31.66 -3.93
N GLU A 189 -8.63 32.22 -3.74
CA GLU A 189 -9.66 31.72 -2.80
C GLU A 189 -10.02 30.22 -2.91
N ASP A 190 -9.56 29.50 -3.93
CA ASP A 190 -9.48 28.03 -4.00
C ASP A 190 -8.45 27.43 -3.01
N HIS A 191 -8.76 27.49 -1.72
CA HIS A 191 -8.06 26.79 -0.62
C HIS A 191 -8.00 25.24 -0.78
N GLN A 192 -8.52 24.69 -1.87
CA GLN A 192 -8.67 23.27 -2.14
C GLN A 192 -7.40 22.60 -2.72
N LEU A 193 -6.37 23.37 -3.09
CA LEU A 193 -5.14 22.82 -3.69
C LEU A 193 -4.22 22.09 -2.69
N CYS A 194 -4.37 22.29 -1.37
CA CYS A 194 -3.43 21.78 -0.37
C CYS A 194 -3.89 20.54 0.42
N VAL A 195 -5.17 20.17 0.34
CA VAL A 195 -5.71 19.06 1.16
C VAL A 195 -6.01 17.85 0.29
N ARG A 196 -4.99 17.03 0.06
CA ARG A 196 -5.13 15.75 -0.63
C ARG A 196 -4.46 14.61 0.11
N LEU A 197 -5.12 13.47 0.09
CA LEU A 197 -4.67 12.19 0.59
C LEU A 197 -4.62 11.20 -0.56
N TYR A 198 -3.66 10.28 -0.52
CA TYR A 198 -3.55 9.16 -1.46
C TYR A 198 -3.46 9.60 -2.93
N HIS A 199 -2.92 10.79 -3.19
CA HIS A 199 -2.52 11.24 -4.51
C HIS A 199 -1.18 10.61 -4.92
N THR A 200 -0.80 10.79 -6.18
CA THR A 200 0.53 10.42 -6.67
C THR A 200 1.38 11.67 -6.86
N ALA A 201 2.70 11.53 -6.70
CA ALA A 201 3.68 12.56 -7.01
C ALA A 201 4.76 11.93 -7.89
N THR A 202 4.91 12.43 -9.11
CA THR A 202 5.82 11.86 -10.11
C THR A 202 6.82 12.92 -10.55
N SER A 203 8.10 12.63 -10.37
CA SER A 203 9.20 13.49 -10.84
C SER A 203 9.29 13.47 -12.37
N ARG A 204 9.46 14.65 -12.96
CA ARG A 204 9.75 14.85 -14.38
C ARG A 204 11.26 15.11 -14.57
N PRO A 205 11.85 14.72 -15.72
CA PRO A 205 13.14 15.26 -16.13
C PRO A 205 13.13 16.79 -16.08
N ARG A 206 14.21 17.40 -15.57
CA ARG A 206 14.36 18.85 -15.27
C ARG A 206 13.71 19.35 -13.97
N GLY A 207 13.39 18.45 -13.04
CA GLY A 207 13.16 18.81 -11.62
C GLY A 207 11.75 19.30 -11.25
N ALA A 208 10.80 19.30 -12.19
CA ALA A 208 9.40 19.55 -11.87
C ALA A 208 8.73 18.27 -11.35
N VAL A 209 7.83 18.40 -10.38
CA VAL A 209 7.00 17.28 -9.90
C VAL A 209 5.56 17.50 -10.33
N VAL A 210 4.95 16.46 -10.89
CA VAL A 210 3.52 16.43 -11.19
C VAL A 210 2.79 15.73 -10.05
N VAL A 211 1.83 16.41 -9.45
CA VAL A 211 0.93 15.84 -8.46
C VAL A 211 -0.43 15.64 -9.11
N TYR A 212 -0.95 14.42 -9.04
CA TYR A 212 -2.20 14.03 -9.66
C TYR A 212 -3.07 13.22 -8.70
N GLY A 213 -4.38 13.40 -8.81
CA GLY A 213 -5.32 12.50 -8.14
C GLY A 213 -5.44 12.75 -6.63
N GLY A 214 -5.86 11.70 -5.94
CA GLY A 214 -6.10 11.66 -4.51
C GLY A 214 -7.51 12.11 -4.15
N ARG A 215 -7.70 12.48 -2.89
CA ARG A 215 -9.02 12.85 -2.36
C ARG A 215 -8.92 13.77 -1.16
N SER A 216 -9.97 14.52 -0.88
CA SER A 216 -10.11 15.29 0.37
C SER A 216 -10.90 14.53 1.44
N SER A 217 -11.82 13.67 1.02
CA SER A 217 -12.61 12.72 1.84
C SER A 217 -12.90 11.47 0.99
N PRO A 218 -13.40 10.35 1.56
CA PRO A 218 -13.76 9.18 0.77
C PRO A 218 -14.67 9.52 -0.42
N LEU A 219 -15.64 10.41 -0.23
CA LEU A 219 -16.62 10.79 -1.25
C LEU A 219 -16.14 11.88 -2.23
N ASN A 220 -14.98 12.50 -1.99
CA ASN A 220 -14.54 13.65 -2.76
C ASN A 220 -13.15 13.40 -3.38
N PRO A 221 -13.09 12.59 -4.44
CA PRO A 221 -11.88 12.39 -5.23
C PRO A 221 -11.51 13.67 -5.98
N ILE A 222 -10.22 13.85 -6.19
CA ILE A 222 -9.65 15.02 -6.87
C ILE A 222 -9.11 14.54 -8.21
N THR A 223 -9.63 15.06 -9.31
CA THR A 223 -9.17 14.76 -10.67
C THR A 223 -8.20 15.83 -11.21
N SER A 224 -7.97 16.89 -10.44
CA SER A 224 -7.07 17.98 -10.82
C SER A 224 -5.60 17.62 -10.61
N LEU A 225 -4.76 18.24 -11.44
CA LEU A 225 -3.32 18.13 -11.39
C LEU A 225 -2.67 19.47 -11.08
N PHE A 226 -1.55 19.45 -10.38
CA PHE A 226 -0.70 20.62 -10.27
C PHE A 226 0.78 20.26 -10.41
N ARG A 227 1.59 21.28 -10.69
CA ARG A 227 3.03 21.15 -10.84
C ARG A 227 3.73 21.85 -9.69
N VAL A 228 4.63 21.13 -9.03
CA VAL A 228 5.57 21.72 -8.08
C VAL A 228 6.86 21.99 -8.81
N LYS A 229 7.26 23.26 -8.86
CA LYS A 229 8.60 23.67 -9.30
C LYS A 229 9.38 24.08 -8.05
N LEU A 230 10.57 23.54 -7.90
CA LEU A 230 11.52 24.01 -6.89
C LEU A 230 12.46 24.96 -7.61
N ASP A 231 12.40 26.25 -7.29
CA ASP A 231 13.38 27.20 -7.77
C ASP A 231 14.70 26.92 -7.06
N PRO A 232 15.74 26.44 -7.77
CA PRO A 232 17.03 26.28 -7.15
C PRO A 232 17.54 27.68 -6.77
N CYS A 233 17.93 27.89 -5.52
CA CYS A 233 18.63 29.09 -5.08
C CYS A 233 20.02 29.28 -5.74
N ALA A 234 20.38 28.48 -6.75
CA ALA A 234 21.63 28.55 -7.46
C ALA A 234 21.36 28.83 -8.96
N PRO A 235 22.10 29.77 -9.58
CA PRO A 235 22.03 29.97 -11.02
C PRO A 235 22.42 28.67 -11.74
N PRO A 236 21.82 28.36 -12.91
CA PRO A 236 22.21 27.20 -13.69
C PRO A 236 23.72 27.27 -13.98
N GLY A 237 24.45 26.22 -13.61
CA GLY A 237 25.88 26.11 -13.92
C GLY A 237 26.11 26.13 -15.44
N PRO A 238 27.28 26.59 -15.90
CA PRO A 238 27.56 26.66 -17.32
C PRO A 238 27.81 25.23 -17.86
N GLY A 239 26.91 24.74 -18.71
CA GLY A 239 27.20 23.62 -19.59
C GLY A 239 26.33 22.38 -19.44
N ASP A 240 25.01 22.51 -19.53
CA ASP A 240 24.26 21.44 -20.19
C ASP A 240 24.17 21.79 -21.68
N PRO A 241 24.87 21.07 -22.57
CA PRO A 241 24.80 21.33 -24.00
C PRO A 241 23.36 21.09 -24.47
N GLU A 242 22.80 22.07 -25.17
CA GLU A 242 21.60 21.91 -25.98
C GLU A 242 21.85 20.83 -27.05
N HIS A 243 21.73 19.57 -26.68
CA HIS A 243 21.54 18.52 -27.66
C HIS A 243 20.19 18.77 -28.32
N ARG A 244 20.25 19.18 -29.59
CA ARG A 244 19.15 19.14 -30.55
C ARG A 244 18.74 17.68 -30.78
N ASP A 245 18.17 17.06 -29.76
CA ASP A 245 17.56 15.74 -29.85
C ASP A 245 16.07 15.89 -30.13
N ALA A 246 15.53 14.98 -30.95
CA ALA A 246 14.13 14.91 -31.36
C ALA A 246 13.16 15.24 -30.21
N VAL A 247 12.08 15.95 -30.52
CA VAL A 247 11.02 16.32 -29.56
C VAL A 247 10.49 15.05 -28.89
N ARG A 248 11.01 14.72 -27.70
CA ARG A 248 10.52 13.63 -26.86
C ARG A 248 9.41 14.21 -25.99
N LEU A 249 8.18 13.78 -26.27
CA LEU A 249 7.01 14.08 -25.44
C LEU A 249 7.04 13.20 -24.18
N TYR A 250 6.65 13.79 -23.05
CA TYR A 250 6.50 13.06 -21.79
C TYR A 250 5.03 12.86 -21.46
N PHE A 251 4.66 11.63 -21.15
CA PHE A 251 3.30 11.28 -20.75
C PHE A 251 3.25 10.90 -19.27
N LEU A 252 2.22 11.38 -18.57
CA LEU A 252 1.78 10.78 -17.32
C LEU A 252 0.77 9.68 -17.67
N PHE A 253 1.11 8.44 -17.32
CA PHE A 253 0.21 7.31 -17.42
C PHE A 253 -0.57 7.14 -16.12
N VAL A 254 -1.90 7.01 -16.23
CA VAL A 254 -2.81 6.80 -15.11
C VAL A 254 -3.60 5.53 -15.39
N PHE A 255 -3.60 4.60 -14.45
CA PHE A 255 -4.34 3.35 -14.55
C PHE A 255 -5.04 3.03 -13.22
N GLY A 256 -6.30 2.65 -13.29
CA GLY A 256 -7.10 2.21 -12.15
C GLY A 256 -7.35 3.27 -11.08
N GLY A 257 -7.43 2.84 -9.83
CA GLY A 257 -7.85 3.70 -8.70
C GLY A 257 -9.34 3.54 -8.38
N LYS A 258 -9.90 4.50 -7.63
CA LYS A 258 -11.33 4.53 -7.27
C LYS A 258 -11.97 5.84 -7.71
N ASN A 259 -13.22 5.77 -8.16
CA ASN A 259 -14.02 6.95 -8.49
C ASN A 259 -14.90 7.40 -7.30
N GLU A 260 -15.77 8.39 -7.54
CA GLU A 260 -16.73 8.92 -6.56
C GLU A 260 -17.66 7.85 -5.98
N SER A 261 -18.05 6.86 -6.80
CA SER A 261 -18.89 5.73 -6.38
C SER A 261 -18.11 4.62 -5.67
N GLN A 262 -16.85 4.86 -5.26
CA GLN A 262 -15.98 3.87 -4.64
C GLN A 262 -15.74 2.60 -5.49
N ALA A 263 -15.97 2.66 -6.80
CA ALA A 263 -15.74 1.52 -7.68
C ALA A 263 -14.27 1.49 -8.13
N ALA A 264 -13.65 0.31 -8.09
CA ALA A 264 -12.33 0.10 -8.66
C ALA A 264 -12.37 0.26 -10.18
N LEU A 265 -11.44 1.04 -10.71
CA LEU A 265 -11.34 1.37 -12.13
C LEU A 265 -10.30 0.51 -12.84
N GLY A 266 -10.46 0.34 -14.16
CA GLY A 266 -9.56 -0.44 -15.02
C GLY A 266 -9.28 0.24 -16.35
N ASP A 267 -9.55 1.55 -16.42
CA ASP A 267 -9.25 2.41 -17.55
C ASP A 267 -7.80 2.90 -17.48
N ALA A 268 -7.24 3.19 -18.64
CA ALA A 268 -5.87 3.64 -18.81
C ALA A 268 -5.88 4.97 -19.57
N HIS A 269 -5.23 5.99 -19.02
CA HIS A 269 -5.22 7.34 -19.58
C HIS A 269 -3.80 7.86 -19.72
N PHE A 270 -3.57 8.62 -20.79
CA PHE A 270 -2.29 9.26 -21.07
C PHE A 270 -2.50 10.78 -21.07
N LEU A 271 -1.79 11.48 -20.20
CA LEU A 271 -1.76 12.93 -20.19
C LEU A 271 -0.44 13.40 -20.80
N CYS A 272 -0.49 14.09 -21.93
CA CYS A 272 0.68 14.76 -22.50
C CYS A 272 1.09 15.91 -21.57
N LEU A 273 2.26 15.81 -20.93
CA LEU A 273 2.74 16.82 -20.00
C LEU A 273 3.25 18.08 -20.70
N ASP A 274 3.63 17.97 -21.97
CA ASP A 274 4.09 19.10 -22.77
C ASP A 274 2.90 19.93 -23.28
N GLU A 275 1.87 19.26 -23.79
CA GLU A 275 0.69 19.90 -24.40
C GLU A 275 -0.46 20.12 -23.39
N GLN A 276 -0.35 19.54 -22.19
CA GLN A 276 -1.30 19.67 -21.09
C GLN A 276 -2.72 19.18 -21.39
N HIS A 277 -2.88 18.18 -22.26
CA HIS A 277 -4.17 17.56 -22.53
C HIS A 277 -4.08 16.03 -22.48
N TRP A 278 -5.22 15.41 -22.18
CA TRP A 278 -5.38 13.97 -22.30
C TRP A 278 -5.29 13.56 -23.76
N THR A 279 -4.63 12.46 -24.02
CA THR A 279 -4.36 11.95 -25.37
C THR A 279 -4.83 10.50 -25.43
N GLU A 280 -5.53 10.17 -26.49
CA GLU A 280 -5.88 8.79 -26.78
C GLU A 280 -4.68 8.11 -27.47
N ILE A 281 -4.14 7.08 -26.83
CA ILE A 281 -3.06 6.24 -27.38
C ILE A 281 -3.60 4.82 -27.45
N SER A 282 -3.40 4.15 -28.59
CA SER A 282 -3.86 2.78 -28.77
C SER A 282 -3.20 1.85 -27.75
N VAL A 283 -4.01 1.10 -27.01
CA VAL A 283 -3.57 0.06 -26.09
C VAL A 283 -4.19 -1.26 -26.50
N GLU A 284 -3.34 -2.21 -26.86
CA GLU A 284 -3.73 -3.55 -27.27
C GLU A 284 -3.40 -4.60 -26.18
N GLY A 285 -3.74 -5.86 -26.41
CA GLY A 285 -3.49 -6.95 -25.47
C GLY A 285 -4.55 -7.11 -24.39
N ALA A 286 -4.34 -8.08 -23.49
CA ALA A 286 -5.27 -8.39 -22.43
C ALA A 286 -5.13 -7.36 -21.29
N ALA A 287 -6.06 -6.40 -21.23
CA ALA A 287 -6.06 -5.41 -20.19
C ALA A 287 -6.18 -6.05 -18.79
N PRO A 288 -5.39 -5.60 -17.81
CA PRO A 288 -5.52 -6.05 -16.43
C PRO A 288 -6.91 -5.71 -15.87
N GLU A 289 -7.34 -6.53 -14.90
CA GLU A 289 -8.57 -6.26 -14.16
C GLU A 289 -8.53 -4.91 -13.45
N ALA A 290 -9.72 -4.32 -13.30
CA ALA A 290 -9.92 -3.08 -12.57
C ALA A 290 -9.44 -3.22 -11.12
N ARG A 291 -8.62 -2.27 -10.68
CA ARG A 291 -7.90 -2.38 -9.41
C ARG A 291 -7.57 -1.04 -8.77
N HIS A 292 -7.40 -1.03 -7.46
CA HIS A 292 -6.88 0.11 -6.72
C HIS A 292 -5.78 -0.32 -5.74
N SER A 293 -5.08 0.67 -5.15
CA SER A 293 -4.00 0.45 -4.18
C SER A 293 -2.89 -0.50 -4.69
N HIS A 294 -2.68 -0.54 -6.01
CA HIS A 294 -1.58 -1.24 -6.67
C HIS A 294 -0.38 -0.29 -6.81
N SER A 295 0.78 -0.83 -7.18
CA SER A 295 1.93 0.00 -7.61
C SER A 295 2.08 -0.03 -9.12
N ALA A 296 2.57 1.07 -9.68
CA ALA A 296 2.92 1.19 -11.09
C ALA A 296 4.25 1.96 -11.21
N CYS A 297 5.22 1.39 -11.91
CA CYS A 297 6.55 1.95 -12.08
C CYS A 297 6.92 2.07 -13.57
N PRO A 298 7.59 3.15 -14.00
CA PRO A 298 8.16 3.22 -15.34
C PRO A 298 9.18 2.10 -15.56
N HIS A 299 9.09 1.40 -16.70
CA HIS A 299 10.02 0.34 -17.08
C HIS A 299 10.11 0.21 -18.60
N GLN A 300 11.34 0.27 -19.15
CA GLN A 300 11.62 0.10 -20.59
C GLN A 300 10.71 0.93 -21.53
N GLY A 301 10.45 2.20 -21.16
CA GLY A 301 9.59 3.11 -21.93
C GLY A 301 8.08 2.89 -21.75
N GLY A 302 7.69 1.85 -21.02
CA GLY A 302 6.32 1.56 -20.61
C GLY A 302 6.17 1.54 -19.09
N VAL A 303 5.31 0.65 -18.59
CA VAL A 303 4.95 0.57 -17.17
C VAL A 303 4.91 -0.89 -16.72
N VAL A 304 5.42 -1.16 -15.52
CA VAL A 304 5.16 -2.41 -14.81
C VAL A 304 4.25 -2.12 -13.62
N ALA A 305 3.20 -2.92 -13.45
CA ALA A 305 2.26 -2.81 -12.33
C ALA A 305 2.14 -4.15 -11.59
N PHE A 306 1.97 -4.06 -10.27
CA PHE A 306 1.88 -5.22 -9.40
C PHE A 306 0.81 -5.06 -8.33
N GLY A 307 0.06 -6.15 -8.10
CA GLY A 307 -0.87 -6.32 -7.00
C GLY A 307 -2.07 -5.36 -7.00
N GLY A 308 -2.55 -5.03 -5.80
CA GLY A 308 -3.74 -4.21 -5.56
C GLY A 308 -4.94 -5.01 -5.07
N LEU A 309 -6.10 -4.36 -5.03
CA LEU A 309 -7.42 -4.96 -4.78
C LEU A 309 -8.28 -4.82 -6.02
N ASP A 310 -8.99 -5.88 -6.39
CA ASP A 310 -9.97 -5.86 -7.48
C ASP A 310 -11.31 -5.23 -7.06
N ARG A 311 -12.33 -5.29 -7.93
CA ARG A 311 -13.69 -4.78 -7.65
C ARG A 311 -14.41 -5.48 -6.49
N ARG A 312 -13.99 -6.71 -6.15
CA ARG A 312 -14.61 -7.57 -5.13
C ARG A 312 -13.82 -7.54 -3.81
N GLY A 313 -12.80 -6.69 -3.72
CA GLY A 313 -11.89 -6.61 -2.58
C GLY A 313 -10.93 -7.80 -2.48
N VAL A 314 -10.74 -8.55 -3.57
CA VAL A 314 -9.80 -9.67 -3.62
C VAL A 314 -8.40 -9.14 -3.89
N LEU A 315 -7.42 -9.66 -3.14
CA LEU A 315 -6.02 -9.28 -3.30
C LEU A 315 -5.45 -9.85 -4.60
N LEU A 316 -4.79 -8.98 -5.36
CA LEU A 316 -4.09 -9.32 -6.58
C LEU A 316 -2.59 -9.53 -6.27
N GLY A 317 -1.99 -10.51 -6.94
CA GLY A 317 -0.56 -10.82 -6.88
C GLY A 317 0.06 -11.00 -8.27
N ASP A 318 -0.61 -10.47 -9.30
CA ASP A 318 -0.17 -10.55 -10.67
C ASP A 318 0.81 -9.42 -11.03
N LEU A 319 1.69 -9.73 -11.98
CA LEU A 319 2.62 -8.79 -12.58
C LEU A 319 2.17 -8.53 -14.02
N VAL A 320 1.87 -7.28 -14.33
CA VAL A 320 1.46 -6.86 -15.67
C VAL A 320 2.36 -5.75 -16.18
N VAL A 321 2.69 -5.80 -17.47
CA VAL A 321 3.60 -4.87 -18.13
C VAL A 321 2.88 -4.25 -19.31
N LEU A 322 2.85 -2.93 -19.38
CA LEU A 322 2.46 -2.17 -20.55
C LEU A 322 3.73 -1.88 -21.36
N ARG A 323 3.91 -2.54 -22.50
CA ARG A 323 5.08 -2.36 -23.36
C ARG A 323 4.80 -1.38 -24.50
N PRO A 324 5.75 -0.49 -24.86
CA PRO A 324 5.65 0.31 -26.08
C PRO A 324 5.61 -0.59 -27.32
N THR A 325 4.83 -0.19 -28.32
CA THR A 325 4.79 -0.78 -29.67
C THR A 325 4.90 0.32 -30.72
N ASP A 326 5.02 -0.04 -31.99
CA ASP A 326 5.08 0.93 -33.09
C ASP A 326 3.82 1.81 -33.20
N ARG A 327 2.69 1.37 -32.63
CA ARG A 327 1.37 2.02 -32.74
C ARG A 327 0.83 2.56 -31.42
N GLY A 328 1.54 2.37 -30.31
CA GLY A 328 1.06 2.73 -28.99
C GLY A 328 1.65 1.81 -27.93
N PHE A 329 0.79 1.07 -27.24
CA PHE A 329 1.20 0.15 -26.17
C PHE A 329 0.46 -1.19 -26.23
N SER A 330 1.00 -2.21 -25.57
CA SER A 330 0.36 -3.51 -25.41
C SER A 330 0.53 -4.04 -23.99
N TRP A 331 -0.55 -4.56 -23.41
CA TRP A 331 -0.53 -5.25 -22.12
C TRP A 331 -0.04 -6.68 -22.26
N GLU A 332 0.89 -7.05 -21.38
CA GLU A 332 1.41 -8.40 -21.21
C GLU A 332 1.33 -8.80 -19.73
N ARG A 333 0.81 -9.99 -19.43
CA ARG A 333 0.88 -10.58 -18.10
C ARG A 333 2.15 -11.42 -17.99
N ILE A 334 2.94 -11.17 -16.96
CA ILE A 334 4.18 -11.91 -16.70
C ILE A 334 3.92 -12.94 -15.60
N GLU A 335 4.05 -14.21 -15.94
CA GLU A 335 4.04 -15.29 -14.95
C GLU A 335 5.39 -15.35 -14.24
N VAL A 336 5.37 -15.23 -12.91
CA VAL A 336 6.55 -15.20 -12.06
C VAL A 336 6.56 -16.47 -11.19
N GLN A 337 7.72 -17.11 -11.07
CA GLN A 337 7.88 -18.34 -10.30
C GLN A 337 9.07 -18.27 -9.32
N PRO A 338 8.86 -18.53 -8.01
CA PRO A 338 7.57 -18.76 -7.37
C PRO A 338 6.66 -17.51 -7.46
N PRO A 339 5.33 -17.66 -7.38
CA PRO A 339 4.43 -16.52 -7.49
C PRO A 339 4.60 -15.61 -6.26
N PRO A 340 4.71 -14.29 -6.44
CA PRO A 340 4.70 -13.35 -5.34
C PRO A 340 3.38 -13.41 -4.57
N VAL A 341 3.45 -13.23 -3.25
CA VAL A 341 2.23 -13.20 -2.41
C VAL A 341 1.37 -11.98 -2.76
N PRO A 342 0.07 -12.16 -3.06
CA PRO A 342 -0.88 -11.09 -3.31
C PRO A 342 -0.89 -10.03 -2.21
N ARG A 343 -0.84 -8.75 -2.58
CA ARG A 343 -0.82 -7.62 -1.64
C ARG A 343 -1.25 -6.31 -2.26
N TYR A 344 -1.72 -5.39 -1.42
CA TYR A 344 -2.08 -4.04 -1.80
C TYR A 344 -1.51 -3.00 -0.83
N SER A 345 -1.58 -1.72 -1.19
CA SER A 345 -1.06 -0.58 -0.41
C SER A 345 0.42 -0.71 -0.04
N HIS A 346 1.17 -1.40 -0.92
CA HIS A 346 2.61 -1.51 -0.92
C HIS A 346 3.22 -0.35 -1.72
N SER A 347 4.53 -0.19 -1.63
CA SER A 347 5.28 0.67 -2.57
C SER A 347 6.19 -0.18 -3.45
N ALA A 348 6.53 0.31 -4.64
CA ALA A 348 7.42 -0.42 -5.55
C ALA A 348 8.39 0.50 -6.29
N HIS A 349 9.55 -0.06 -6.64
CA HIS A 349 10.63 0.63 -7.34
C HIS A 349 11.28 -0.30 -8.36
N VAL A 350 11.61 0.21 -9.54
CA VAL A 350 12.38 -0.54 -10.54
C VAL A 350 13.86 -0.19 -10.43
N ILE A 351 14.71 -1.20 -10.26
CA ILE A 351 16.18 -1.09 -10.19
C ILE A 351 16.78 -2.01 -11.24
N GLY A 352 17.13 -1.44 -12.41
CA GLY A 352 17.50 -2.24 -13.58
C GLY A 352 16.32 -3.13 -14.00
N GLU A 353 16.55 -4.44 -14.06
CA GLU A 353 15.52 -5.45 -14.40
C GLU A 353 14.83 -6.05 -13.16
N LYS A 354 14.89 -5.36 -12.01
CA LYS A 354 14.28 -5.84 -10.76
C LYS A 354 13.21 -4.89 -10.29
N LEU A 355 12.00 -5.42 -10.08
CA LEU A 355 10.93 -4.75 -9.36
C LEU A 355 11.06 -5.08 -7.87
N VAL A 356 11.29 -4.07 -7.04
CA VAL A 356 11.40 -4.17 -5.59
C VAL A 356 10.09 -3.67 -4.99
N VAL A 357 9.28 -4.58 -4.44
CA VAL A 357 8.00 -4.29 -3.80
C VAL A 357 8.17 -4.38 -2.28
N VAL A 358 7.66 -3.40 -1.56
CA VAL A 358 7.94 -3.19 -0.14
C VAL A 358 6.63 -3.09 0.61
N GLY A 359 6.51 -3.86 1.69
CA GLY A 359 5.36 -3.81 2.60
C GLY A 359 4.05 -4.16 1.92
N GLY A 360 3.01 -3.44 2.29
CA GLY A 360 1.62 -3.65 1.91
C GLY A 360 0.82 -4.35 3.01
N VAL A 361 -0.36 -4.79 2.62
CA VAL A 361 -1.21 -5.72 3.37
C VAL A 361 -1.40 -6.95 2.51
N TRP A 362 -1.11 -8.11 3.08
CA TRP A 362 -1.48 -9.42 2.53
C TRP A 362 -2.43 -10.11 3.49
N LEU A 363 -3.15 -11.10 2.99
CA LEU A 363 -3.98 -12.00 3.80
C LEU A 363 -3.40 -13.42 3.72
N HIS A 364 -3.74 -14.26 4.69
CA HIS A 364 -3.48 -15.71 4.65
C HIS A 364 -2.02 -16.13 4.42
N SER A 365 -1.08 -15.27 4.80
CA SER A 365 0.36 -15.49 4.64
C SER A 365 1.06 -15.31 5.98
N ASP A 366 2.05 -16.18 6.23
CA ASP A 366 2.79 -16.15 7.48
C ASP A 366 3.67 -14.90 7.57
N GLY A 367 3.60 -14.24 8.73
CA GLY A 367 4.41 -13.08 9.04
C GLY A 367 3.89 -11.78 8.42
N VAL A 368 4.73 -10.75 8.49
CA VAL A 368 4.42 -9.42 7.96
C VAL A 368 5.01 -9.23 6.57
N PRO A 369 4.32 -8.48 5.68
CA PRO A 369 4.86 -8.14 4.37
C PRO A 369 6.24 -7.51 4.48
N GLY A 370 7.23 -8.17 3.87
CA GLY A 370 8.62 -7.75 3.87
C GLY A 370 8.96 -6.96 2.61
N VAL A 371 9.98 -7.43 1.90
CA VAL A 371 10.35 -6.92 0.58
C VAL A 371 10.40 -8.07 -0.40
N VAL A 372 9.56 -8.07 -1.43
CA VAL A 372 9.68 -9.02 -2.54
C VAL A 372 10.48 -8.38 -3.67
N VAL A 373 11.49 -9.10 -4.15
CA VAL A 373 12.27 -8.71 -5.33
C VAL A 373 11.85 -9.64 -6.45
N ILE A 374 11.29 -9.05 -7.51
CA ILE A 374 10.87 -9.76 -8.72
C ILE A 374 11.85 -9.39 -9.83
N ASP A 375 12.56 -10.38 -10.35
CA ASP A 375 13.45 -10.20 -11.48
C ASP A 375 12.67 -10.36 -12.79
N LEU A 376 12.50 -9.25 -13.51
CA LEU A 376 11.68 -9.15 -14.71
C LEU A 376 12.27 -9.93 -15.89
N SER A 377 13.58 -10.17 -15.87
CA SER A 377 14.29 -10.90 -16.92
C SER A 377 14.18 -12.41 -16.75
N THR A 378 14.38 -12.90 -15.52
CA THR A 378 14.34 -14.33 -15.19
C THR A 378 12.95 -14.80 -14.77
N ARG A 379 12.01 -13.87 -14.55
CA ARG A 379 10.65 -14.12 -14.04
C ARG A 379 10.67 -14.89 -12.71
N SER A 380 11.65 -14.58 -11.87
CA SER A 380 11.78 -15.17 -10.54
C SER A 380 11.43 -14.17 -9.45
N SER A 381 10.97 -14.65 -8.30
CA SER A 381 10.75 -13.81 -7.13
C SER A 381 11.36 -14.39 -5.88
N VAL A 382 11.72 -13.51 -4.94
CA VAL A 382 12.19 -13.88 -3.61
C VAL A 382 11.65 -12.89 -2.56
N GLU A 383 11.13 -13.42 -1.46
CA GLU A 383 10.68 -12.60 -0.33
C GLU A 383 11.81 -12.44 0.69
N LEU A 384 12.11 -11.21 1.07
CA LEU A 384 13.11 -10.82 2.06
C LEU A 384 12.42 -10.34 3.33
N ARG A 385 12.84 -10.87 4.48
CA ARG A 385 12.35 -10.41 5.78
C ARG A 385 12.95 -9.05 6.11
N LEU A 386 12.17 -8.22 6.79
CA LEU A 386 12.68 -7.00 7.41
C LEU A 386 13.07 -7.31 8.85
N ASP A 387 14.36 -7.17 9.15
CA ASP A 387 14.83 -7.18 10.52
C ASP A 387 14.52 -5.81 11.15
N THR A 388 13.53 -5.80 12.03
CA THR A 388 13.03 -4.62 12.73
C THR A 388 13.49 -4.55 14.18
N THR A 389 14.45 -5.38 14.59
CA THR A 389 14.96 -5.43 15.97
C THR A 389 15.48 -4.08 16.48
N SER A 390 16.07 -3.25 15.60
CA SER A 390 16.53 -1.90 15.91
C SER A 390 15.45 -0.82 15.84
N VAL A 391 14.21 -1.15 15.47
CA VAL A 391 13.11 -0.18 15.39
C VAL A 391 12.35 -0.17 16.73
N PRO A 392 12.36 0.94 17.49
CA PRO A 392 11.81 0.95 18.84
C PRO A 392 10.28 1.06 18.89
N TRP A 393 9.60 1.04 17.74
CA TRP A 393 8.14 1.05 17.63
C TRP A 393 7.65 -0.03 16.66
N PRO A 394 6.39 -0.48 16.76
CA PRO A 394 5.77 -1.34 15.77
C PRO A 394 5.79 -0.70 14.37
N LEU A 395 6.50 -1.32 13.42
CA LEU A 395 6.64 -0.80 12.07
C LEU A 395 5.48 -1.28 11.19
N MET A 396 4.53 -0.38 10.91
CA MET A 396 3.44 -0.63 9.96
C MET A 396 3.84 -0.14 8.57
N LEU A 397 3.83 -1.04 7.59
CA LEU A 397 4.22 -0.76 6.21
C LEU A 397 3.02 -0.84 5.27
N HIS A 398 1.93 -0.15 5.59
CA HIS A 398 0.79 -0.01 4.70
C HIS A 398 0.47 1.48 4.51
N SER A 399 0.07 1.86 3.29
CA SER A 399 -0.19 3.26 2.92
C SER A 399 0.90 4.23 3.39
N PHE A 400 2.13 3.74 3.23
CA PHE A 400 3.38 4.44 3.46
C PHE A 400 3.92 4.93 2.13
N CYS A 401 4.89 5.83 2.17
CA CYS A 401 5.63 6.23 0.99
C CYS A 401 7.09 5.80 1.12
N SER A 402 7.72 5.47 -0.01
CA SER A 402 9.12 5.11 -0.05
C SER A 402 9.78 5.65 -1.30
N ASP A 403 11.07 5.92 -1.20
CA ASP A 403 11.90 6.42 -2.30
C ASP A 403 13.22 5.68 -2.33
N LEU A 404 13.70 5.41 -3.55
CA LEU A 404 15.02 4.85 -3.76
C LEU A 404 16.08 5.95 -3.69
N LEU A 405 16.98 5.85 -2.71
CA LEU A 405 18.05 6.79 -2.45
C LEU A 405 19.41 6.11 -2.62
N ASP A 406 20.07 6.31 -3.76
CA ASP A 406 21.34 5.70 -4.13
C ASP A 406 21.32 4.15 -4.01
N ARG A 407 21.56 3.62 -2.81
CA ARG A 407 21.59 2.20 -2.45
C ARG A 407 20.65 1.82 -1.30
N PHE A 408 19.79 2.73 -0.86
CA PHE A 408 18.91 2.55 0.28
C PHE A 408 17.47 2.85 -0.10
N LEU A 409 16.54 2.09 0.45
CA LEU A 409 15.14 2.42 0.40
C LEU A 409 14.80 3.28 1.61
N PHE A 410 14.40 4.53 1.37
CA PHE A 410 13.82 5.37 2.40
C PHE A 410 12.36 4.96 2.57
N VAL A 411 11.96 4.62 3.79
CA VAL A 411 10.59 4.19 4.10
C VAL A 411 10.02 5.11 5.17
N ARG A 412 8.90 5.76 4.88
CA ARG A 412 8.18 6.58 5.85
C ARG A 412 6.90 5.86 6.31
N PRO A 413 6.93 5.14 7.44
CA PRO A 413 5.74 4.46 7.95
C PRO A 413 4.66 5.47 8.36
N GLN A 414 3.40 5.02 8.36
CA GLN A 414 2.34 5.78 9.00
C GLN A 414 2.57 5.80 10.52
N LYS A 415 2.27 6.94 11.16
CA LYS A 415 2.24 6.99 12.62
C LYS A 415 0.85 6.60 13.11
N ILE A 416 0.71 5.38 13.60
CA ILE A 416 -0.39 5.04 14.49
C ILE A 416 -0.04 5.56 15.88
N ARG A 417 -0.52 6.75 16.22
CA ARG A 417 -0.92 7.02 17.60
C ARG A 417 -2.44 7.06 17.59
N VAL A 418 -3.08 5.91 17.81
CA VAL A 418 -4.49 5.84 18.20
C VAL A 418 -4.67 6.83 19.36
N GLN A 419 -5.34 7.95 19.12
CA GLN A 419 -5.71 8.91 20.17
C GLN A 419 -7.22 9.18 20.11
N ARG A 420 -7.90 8.57 21.09
CA ARG A 420 -9.19 8.89 21.71
C ARG A 420 -10.43 9.01 20.82
N LEU A 421 -11.29 8.00 20.93
CA LEU A 421 -12.74 8.18 20.91
C LEU A 421 -13.15 9.01 22.14
N LYS A 422 -13.85 10.11 21.91
CA LYS A 422 -14.66 10.78 22.92
C LYS A 422 -16.10 10.43 22.58
N VAL A 423 -16.76 9.66 23.45
CA VAL A 423 -18.22 9.46 23.41
C VAL A 423 -18.78 10.26 24.60
N PRO A 424 -19.94 10.94 24.45
CA PRO A 424 -20.49 11.90 25.42
C PRO A 424 -20.45 11.46 26.89
#